data_AF-A0A961YVB2-F1
#
_entry.id   AF-A0A961YVB2-F1
#
_cell.length_a   1.000
_cell.length_b   1.000
_cell.length_c   1.000
_cell.angle_alpha   90.00
_cell.angle_beta   90.00
_cell.angle_gamma   90.00
#
_symmetry.space_group_name_H-M   'P 1'
#
loop_
_entity.id
_entity.type
_entity.pdbx_description
1 polymer ?
#
loop_
_entity_poly.entity_id
_entity_poly.type
_entity_poly.pdbx_seq_one_letter_code
_entity_poly.pdbx_strand_id
1 'polypeptide(L)' 'MSAFLDRLTFFHKVTGEFSGGHGVVTDEDRGWEDGYRKRWQHDKVVRSTHGVNCTGSCSWK' A
#
# COMPACT_ATOMS: atom_id res chain seq x y z
N MET A 1 -3.19 -15.11 9.91
CA MET A 1 -3.55 -16.33 9.16
C MET A 1 -2.29 -16.97 8.59
N SER A 2 -2.33 -18.26 8.26
CA SER A 2 -1.17 -18.97 7.69
C SER A 2 -1.25 -18.92 6.17
N ALA A 3 -0.32 -18.20 5.52
CA ALA A 3 -0.26 -18.10 4.06
C ALA A 3 -0.15 -19.46 3.35
N PHE A 4 0.35 -20.49 4.04
CA PHE A 4 0.38 -21.85 3.52
C PHE A 4 -1.01 -22.49 3.47
N LEU A 5 -1.81 -22.37 4.54
CA LEU A 5 -3.16 -22.93 4.59
C LEU A 5 -4.11 -22.15 3.67
N ASP A 6 -3.92 -20.84 3.53
CA ASP A 6 -4.73 -19.98 2.65
C ASP A 6 -4.60 -20.36 1.16
N ARG A 7 -3.55 -21.11 0.77
CA ARG A 7 -3.43 -21.64 -0.60
C ARG A 7 -4.35 -22.83 -0.85
N LEU A 8 -4.76 -23.55 0.19
CA LEU A 8 -5.63 -24.71 0.06
C LEU A 8 -7.08 -24.32 -0.28
N THR A 9 -7.46 -23.06 -0.08
CA THR A 9 -8.81 -22.53 -0.34
C THR A 9 -8.95 -21.89 -1.73
N PHE A 10 -8.05 -22.16 -2.67
CA PHE A 10 -7.96 -21.52 -3.99
C PHE A 10 -9.32 -21.30 -4.70
N PHE A 11 -10.18 -22.32 -4.75
CA PHE A 11 -11.48 -22.23 -5.46
C PHE A 11 -12.52 -21.36 -4.75
N HIS A 12 -12.33 -21.02 -3.48
CA HIS A 12 -13.23 -20.15 -2.72
C HIS A 12 -12.88 -18.66 -2.83
N LYS A 13 -11.80 -18.32 -3.53
CA LYS A 13 -11.27 -16.94 -3.56
C LYS A 13 -11.87 -16.06 -4.63
N VAL A 14 -12.48 -16.65 -5.66
CA VAL A 14 -13.15 -15.92 -6.73
C VAL A 14 -14.54 -15.48 -6.25
N THR A 15 -14.79 -14.18 -6.27
CA THR A 15 -16.06 -13.60 -5.80
C THR A 15 -16.98 -13.15 -6.94
N GLY A 16 -16.44 -12.98 -8.15
CA GLY A 16 -17.23 -12.68 -9.33
C GLY A 16 -16.39 -12.45 -10.58
N GLU A 17 -17.06 -12.30 -11.72
CA GLU A 17 -16.46 -11.98 -13.01
C GLU A 17 -16.97 -10.62 -13.51
N PHE A 18 -16.19 -9.97 -14.37
CA PHE A 18 -16.57 -8.72 -15.02
C PHE A 18 -16.15 -8.70 -16.49
N SER A 19 -16.68 -7.74 -17.26
CA SER A 19 -16.38 -7.57 -18.69
C SER A 19 -16.66 -8.82 -19.54
N GLY A 20 -17.80 -9.49 -19.32
CA GLY A 20 -18.18 -10.68 -20.09
C GLY A 20 -17.23 -11.86 -19.92
N GLY A 21 -16.67 -12.04 -18.71
CA GLY A 21 -15.72 -13.12 -18.38
C GLY A 21 -14.25 -12.77 -18.66
N HIS A 22 -13.94 -11.54 -19.07
CA HIS A 22 -12.55 -11.13 -19.31
C HIS A 22 -11.78 -10.79 -18.03
N GLY A 23 -12.48 -10.53 -16.93
CA GLY A 23 -11.87 -10.20 -15.65
C GLY A 23 -12.49 -10.98 -14.49
N VAL A 24 -11.68 -11.19 -13.45
CA VAL A 24 -12.08 -11.88 -12.22
C VAL A 24 -11.83 -10.96 -11.03
N VAL A 25 -12.79 -10.91 -10.11
CA VAL A 25 -12.63 -10.27 -8.81
C VAL A 25 -12.26 -11.36 -7.80
N THR A 26 -11.21 -11.10 -7.01
CA THR A 26 -10.76 -12.02 -5.96
C THR A 26 -10.77 -11.32 -4.60
N ASP A 27 -11.01 -12.09 -3.55
CA ASP A 27 -10.90 -11.65 -2.16
C ASP A 27 -9.64 -12.26 -1.52
N GLU A 28 -8.48 -11.94 -2.10
CA GLU A 28 -7.17 -12.39 -1.62
C GLU A 28 -6.66 -11.49 -0.50
N ASP A 29 -5.88 -12.07 0.43
CA ASP A 29 -5.19 -11.28 1.45
C ASP A 29 -4.21 -10.29 0.81
N ARG A 30 -4.36 -9.01 1.18
CA ARG A 30 -3.48 -7.90 0.75
C ARG A 30 -2.72 -7.30 1.94
N GLY A 31 -2.49 -8.09 3.00
CA GLY A 31 -1.79 -7.66 4.20
C GLY A 31 -0.35 -7.21 3.93
N TRP A 32 0.29 -7.73 2.88
CA TRP A 32 1.64 -7.34 2.48
C TRP A 32 1.77 -5.83 2.16
N GLU A 33 0.67 -5.18 1.75
CA GLU A 33 0.65 -3.75 1.44
C GLU A 33 0.90 -2.87 2.68
N ASP A 34 0.67 -3.40 3.88
CA ASP A 34 1.00 -2.71 5.12
C ASP A 34 2.48 -2.37 5.22
N GLY A 35 3.36 -3.11 4.53
CA GLY A 35 4.78 -2.75 4.44
C GLY A 35 4.99 -1.33 3.91
N TYR A 36 4.28 -0.98 2.82
CA TYR A 36 4.32 0.37 2.26
C TYR A 36 3.57 1.39 3.12
N ARG A 37 2.44 1.01 3.72
CA ARG A 37 1.70 1.89 4.65
C ARG A 37 2.55 2.29 5.84
N LYS A 38 3.22 1.32 6.47
CA LYS A 38 4.12 1.54 7.62
C LYS A 38 5.38 2.31 7.25
N ARG A 39 5.90 2.14 6.04
CA ARG A 39 7.03 2.95 5.55
C ARG A 39 6.66 4.44 5.46
N TRP A 40 5.43 4.75 5.07
CA TRP A 40 4.98 6.14 4.94
C TRP A 40 4.63 6.80 6.28
N GLN A 41 4.24 6.00 7.27
CA GLN A 41 3.96 6.47 8.63
C GLN A 41 5.22 7.04 9.30
N HIS A 42 5.03 8.07 10.12
CA HIS A 42 6.06 8.73 10.91
C HIS A 42 5.43 9.39 12.14
N ASP A 43 6.23 9.62 13.17
CA ASP A 43 5.71 10.12 14.46
C ASP A 43 5.25 11.57 14.39
N LYS A 44 6.00 12.42 13.68
CA LYS A 44 5.71 13.85 13.52
C LYS A 44 6.39 14.45 12.30
N VAL A 45 5.87 15.60 11.89
CA VAL A 45 6.42 16.48 10.85
C VAL A 45 6.78 17.81 11.51
N VAL A 46 7.95 18.37 11.24
CA VAL A 46 8.39 19.63 11.84
C VAL A 46 8.91 20.55 10.75
N ARG A 47 8.39 21.78 10.73
CA ARG A 47 8.79 22.78 9.74
C ARG A 47 10.25 23.19 9.92
N SER A 48 10.99 23.23 8.81
CA SER A 48 12.35 23.77 8.77
C SER A 48 12.66 24.43 7.42
N THR A 49 13.90 24.86 7.23
CA THR A 49 14.46 25.38 5.98
C THR A 49 15.91 24.88 5.78
N HIS A 50 16.43 24.98 4.56
CA HIS A 50 17.82 24.67 4.26
C HIS A 50 18.66 25.96 4.29
N GLY A 51 19.63 26.04 5.21
CA GLY A 51 20.54 27.18 5.37
C GLY A 51 21.66 27.18 4.32
N VAL A 52 21.32 27.31 3.04
CA VAL A 52 22.25 27.31 1.92
C VAL A 52 21.97 28.50 1.00
N ASN A 53 23.01 29.05 0.37
CA ASN A 53 22.90 30.20 -0.53
C ASN A 53 22.33 29.83 -1.91
N CYS A 54 21.08 29.35 -1.94
CA CYS A 54 20.38 28.93 -3.15
C CYS A 54 19.23 29.87 -3.54
N THR A 55 19.07 30.98 -2.81
CA THR A 55 18.02 32.02 -2.97
C THR A 55 16.56 31.56 -2.85
N GLY A 56 16.29 30.25 -2.73
CA GLY A 56 14.92 29.73 -2.73
C GLY A 56 14.10 30.06 -1.48
N SER A 57 14.72 30.14 -0.29
CA SER A 57 14.01 30.36 0.99
C SER A 57 12.83 29.39 1.22
N CYS A 58 12.97 28.15 0.75
CA CYS A 58 11.89 27.16 0.79
C CYS A 58 11.61 26.68 2.21
N SER A 59 10.33 26.53 2.55
CA SER A 59 9.90 25.90 3.79
C SER A 59 9.53 24.44 3.56
N TRP A 60 10.04 23.55 4.40
CA TRP A 60 9.88 22.11 4.27
C TRP A 60 9.08 21.50 5.42
N LYS A 61 8.56 20.31 5.16
CA LYS A 61 7.89 19.42 6.11
C LYS A 61 8.86 18.32 6.50
#